data_AF-A0A659UGX7-F1
#
_entry.id   AF-A0A659UGX7-F1
#
_cell.length_a   1.000
_cell.length_b   1.000
_cell.length_c   1.000
_cell.angle_alpha   90.00
_cell.angle_beta   90.00
_cell.angle_gamma   90.00
#
_symmetry.space_group_name_H-M   'P 1'
#
loop_
_entity.id
_entity.type
_entity.pdbx_description
1 polymer ?
#
loop_
_entity_poly.entity_id
_entity_poly.type
_entity_poly.pdbx_seq_one_letter_code
_entity_poly.pdbx_strand_id
1 'polypeptide(L)'
;PDNKLIINLPSTVEMSTPNIYADRIEWMCRNLDARENLIISLHPHNDRGTGIATTELGLMAGADRVEGTLFGNGERTGNVDIVTLALNMYTQG
;
A
#
# COMPACT_ATOMS: atom_id res chain seq x y z
N PRO A 1 5.82 -16.80 -13.44
CA PRO A 1 4.62 -17.56 -13.87
C PRO A 1 3.56 -16.57 -14.36
N ASP A 2 2.73 -16.98 -15.33
CA ASP A 2 1.72 -16.08 -15.90
C ASP A 2 0.61 -15.74 -14.89
N ASN A 3 0.39 -16.63 -13.90
CA ASN A 3 -0.55 -16.42 -12.80
C ASN A 3 0.20 -16.30 -11.48
N LYS A 4 0.52 -15.06 -11.06
CA LYS A 4 1.09 -14.77 -9.74
C LYS A 4 0.00 -14.70 -8.66
N LEU A 5 0.31 -15.15 -7.45
CA LEU A 5 -0.58 -15.01 -6.30
C LEU A 5 -0.53 -13.58 -5.77
N ILE A 6 -1.70 -12.98 -5.52
CA ILE A 6 -1.78 -11.68 -4.85
C ILE A 6 -1.87 -11.91 -3.33
N ILE A 7 -0.92 -11.36 -2.58
CA ILE A 7 -0.99 -11.29 -1.12
C ILE A 7 -1.28 -9.85 -0.75
N ASN A 8 -2.52 -9.60 -0.29
CA ASN A 8 -2.93 -8.28 0.17
C ASN A 8 -2.64 -8.13 1.67
N LEU A 9 -1.94 -7.05 2.03
CA LEU A 9 -1.54 -6.74 3.40
C LEU A 9 -2.25 -5.46 3.87
N PRO A 10 -3.50 -5.53 4.34
CA PRO A 10 -4.27 -4.35 4.66
C PRO A 10 -3.80 -3.66 5.94
N SER A 11 -3.86 -2.33 5.96
CA SER A 11 -3.92 -1.54 7.20
C SER A 11 -5.38 -1.22 7.47
N THR A 12 -6.17 -2.24 7.84
CA THR A 12 -7.62 -2.15 8.07
C THR A 12 -8.01 -1.07 9.09
N VAL A 13 -7.12 -0.86 10.06
CA VAL A 13 -7.08 0.34 10.89
C VAL A 13 -5.64 0.82 10.86
N GLU A 14 -5.42 2.10 10.55
CA GLU A 14 -4.10 2.70 10.60
C GLU A 14 -3.63 2.82 12.06
N MET A 15 -2.78 1.89 12.52
CA MET A 15 -2.38 1.79 13.94
C MET A 15 -1.04 2.46 14.28
N SER A 16 -0.21 2.77 13.28
CA SER A 16 1.14 3.28 13.48
C SER A 16 1.48 4.39 12.48
N THR A 17 2.67 4.96 12.59
CA THR A 17 3.18 5.87 11.56
C THR A 17 3.51 5.12 10.26
N PRO A 18 3.49 5.81 9.10
CA PRO A 18 3.74 5.23 7.78
C PRO A 18 5.02 4.42 7.65
N ASN A 19 6.12 4.90 8.23
CA ASN A 19 7.42 4.24 8.18
C ASN A 19 7.39 2.84 8.82
N ILE A 20 6.64 2.66 9.92
CA ILE A 20 6.50 1.35 10.58
C ILE A 20 5.69 0.38 9.71
N TYR A 21 4.76 0.89 8.90
CA TYR A 21 4.07 0.05 7.91
C TYR A 21 5.01 -0.32 6.76
N ALA A 22 5.79 0.63 6.25
CA ALA A 22 6.79 0.38 5.21
C ALA A 22 7.84 -0.65 5.64
N ASP A 23 8.38 -0.56 6.87
CA ASP A 23 9.30 -1.55 7.44
C ASP A 23 8.70 -2.97 7.43
N ARG A 24 7.41 -3.09 7.74
CA ARG A 24 6.68 -4.36 7.69
C ARG A 24 6.53 -4.86 6.26
N ILE A 25 6.21 -3.99 5.30
CA ILE A 25 6.12 -4.36 3.89
C ILE A 25 7.48 -4.83 3.37
N GLU A 26 8.56 -4.12 3.67
CA GLU A 26 9.91 -4.52 3.26
C GLU A 26 10.29 -5.87 3.87
N TRP A 27 9.99 -6.08 5.16
CA TRP A 27 10.21 -7.36 5.81
C TRP A 27 9.44 -8.48 5.13
N MET A 28 8.16 -8.29 4.82
CA MET A 28 7.35 -9.27 4.10
C MET A 28 7.93 -9.57 2.72
N CYS A 29 8.32 -8.54 1.97
CA CYS A 29 8.92 -8.70 0.64
C CYS A 29 10.24 -9.48 0.67
N ARG A 30 11.03 -9.33 1.74
CA ARG A 30 12.32 -10.03 1.93
C ARG A 30 12.19 -11.46 2.46
N ASN A 31 11.11 -11.76 3.18
CA ASN A 31 10.98 -13.01 3.95
C ASN A 31 9.88 -13.95 3.45
N LEU A 32 8.96 -13.50 2.58
CA LEU A 32 7.98 -14.39 1.97
C LEU A 32 8.66 -15.29 0.93
N ASP A 33 8.39 -16.59 1.03
CA ASP A 33 8.88 -17.59 0.09
C ASP A 33 8.34 -17.34 -1.32
N ALA A 34 9.16 -17.72 -2.32
CA ALA A 34 8.79 -17.66 -3.73
C ALA A 34 8.33 -16.25 -4.17
N ARG A 35 9.00 -15.20 -3.67
CA ARG A 35 8.70 -13.77 -3.89
C ARG A 35 8.45 -13.41 -5.35
N GLU A 36 9.12 -14.06 -6.29
CA GLU A 36 8.97 -13.87 -7.74
C GLU A 36 7.60 -14.31 -8.28
N ASN A 37 6.92 -15.21 -7.55
CA ASN A 37 5.59 -15.71 -7.86
C ASN A 37 4.47 -14.93 -7.14
N LEU A 38 4.83 -13.86 -6.42
CA LEU A 38 3.91 -13.05 -5.63
C LEU A 38 3.73 -11.64 -6.22
N ILE A 39 2.54 -11.10 -6.01
CA ILE A 39 2.21 -9.67 -6.11
C ILE A 39 1.83 -9.21 -4.71
N ILE A 40 2.67 -8.38 -4.10
CA ILE A 40 2.39 -7.80 -2.79
C ILE A 40 1.50 -6.58 -2.98
N SER A 41 0.29 -6.64 -2.43
CA SER A 41 -0.73 -5.59 -2.53
C SER A 41 -0.89 -4.84 -1.22
N LEU A 42 -0.94 -3.52 -1.29
CA LEU A 42 -1.23 -2.63 -0.17
C LEU A 42 -2.73 -2.30 -0.16
N HIS A 43 -3.33 -2.25 1.02
CA HIS A 43 -4.68 -1.72 1.20
C HIS A 43 -4.74 -0.85 2.46
N PRO A 44 -4.23 0.40 2.40
CA PRO A 44 -4.21 1.27 3.57
C PRO A 44 -5.51 2.04 3.74
N HIS A 45 -6.08 2.01 4.94
CA HIS A 45 -7.06 3.00 5.38
C HIS A 45 -6.35 4.26 5.91
N ASN A 46 -7.15 5.28 6.20
CA ASN A 46 -6.66 6.61 6.56
C ASN A 46 -6.96 7.02 8.02
N ASP A 47 -7.07 6.07 8.96
CA ASP A 47 -7.53 6.35 10.34
C ASP A 47 -6.63 7.35 11.10
N ARG A 48 -5.35 7.47 10.72
CA ARG A 48 -4.39 8.44 11.28
C ARG A 48 -4.06 9.58 10.32
N GLY A 49 -4.79 9.68 9.20
CA GLY A 49 -4.60 10.71 8.19
C GLY A 49 -3.34 10.55 7.36
N THR A 50 -2.71 9.37 7.36
CA THR A 50 -1.44 9.13 6.67
C THR A 50 -1.50 8.05 5.59
N GLY A 51 -2.71 7.66 5.12
CA GLY A 51 -2.89 6.59 4.15
C GLY A 51 -2.11 6.78 2.84
N ILE A 52 -1.97 8.03 2.37
CA ILE A 52 -1.14 8.38 1.19
C ILE A 52 0.33 8.04 1.45
N ALA A 53 0.91 8.59 2.53
CA ALA A 53 2.31 8.35 2.90
C ALA A 53 2.58 6.87 3.21
N THR A 54 1.64 6.20 3.87
CA THR A 54 1.69 4.75 4.15
C THR A 54 1.78 3.96 2.85
N THR A 55 1.05 4.37 1.81
CA THR A 55 1.07 3.71 0.50
C THR A 55 2.36 3.98 -0.26
N GLU A 56 2.78 5.25 -0.37
CA GLU A 56 3.99 5.63 -1.11
C GLU A 56 5.25 4.99 -0.51
N LEU A 57 5.39 5.01 0.82
CA LEU A 57 6.51 4.33 1.48
C LEU A 57 6.42 2.80 1.35
N GLY A 58 5.22 2.23 1.38
CA GLY A 58 5.02 0.79 1.13
C GLY A 58 5.41 0.38 -0.29
N LEU A 59 5.14 1.22 -1.29
CA LEU A 59 5.60 1.02 -2.67
C LEU A 59 7.13 1.09 -2.76
N MET A 60 7.74 2.09 -2.12
CA MET A 60 9.21 2.19 -2.04
C MET A 60 9.85 1.00 -1.32
N ALA A 61 9.15 0.40 -0.36
CA ALA A 61 9.55 -0.80 0.36
C ALA A 61 9.45 -2.11 -0.46
N GLY A 62 8.92 -2.05 -1.69
CA GLY A 62 8.90 -3.17 -2.63
C GLY A 62 7.55 -3.84 -2.84
N ALA A 63 6.44 -3.20 -2.45
CA ALA A 63 5.11 -3.63 -2.86
C ALA A 63 4.87 -3.43 -4.37
N ASP A 64 3.97 -4.22 -4.94
CA ASP A 64 3.74 -4.28 -6.38
C ASP A 64 2.39 -3.66 -6.78
N ARG A 65 1.43 -3.59 -5.85
CA ARG A 65 0.04 -3.21 -6.14
C ARG A 65 -0.57 -2.39 -5.01
N VAL A 66 -1.52 -1.51 -5.37
CA VAL A 66 -2.30 -0.70 -4.42
C VAL A 66 -3.80 -0.94 -4.63
N GLU A 67 -4.52 -1.12 -3.54
CA GLU A 67 -5.98 -1.05 -3.46
C GLU A 67 -6.39 0.24 -2.76
N GLY A 68 -7.26 1.00 -3.42
CA GLY A 68 -7.79 2.26 -2.91
C GLY A 68 -9.01 2.68 -3.71
N THR A 69 -9.49 3.90 -3.48
CA THR A 69 -10.68 4.43 -4.15
C THR A 69 -10.41 5.82 -4.71
N LEU A 70 -11.24 6.24 -5.67
CA LEU A 70 -11.21 7.61 -6.17
C LEU A 70 -11.68 8.55 -5.05
N PHE A 71 -10.88 9.59 -4.77
CA PHE A 71 -11.13 10.57 -3.72
C PHE A 71 -11.24 9.98 -2.32
N GLY A 72 -10.58 8.83 -2.07
CA GLY A 72 -10.42 8.26 -0.73
C GLY A 72 -11.70 7.75 -0.07
N ASN A 73 -12.77 7.51 -0.83
CA ASN A 73 -14.00 6.95 -0.28
C ASN A 73 -13.80 5.57 0.37
N GLY A 74 -14.52 5.29 1.44
CA GLY A 74 -14.44 4.03 2.17
C GLY A 74 -15.10 4.13 3.53
N GLU A 75 -15.02 3.08 4.33
CA GLU A 75 -15.56 3.11 5.69
C GLU A 75 -14.78 4.10 6.58
N ARG A 76 -15.47 4.80 7.48
CA ARG A 76 -14.90 5.77 8.44
C ARG A 76 -14.07 6.86 7.74
N THR A 77 -12.75 6.84 7.93
CA THR A 77 -11.78 7.80 7.38
C THR A 77 -11.41 7.49 5.93
N GLY A 78 -11.90 6.38 5.39
CA GLY A 78 -11.75 6.04 3.98
C GLY A 78 -10.51 5.22 3.65
N ASN A 79 -10.47 4.79 2.39
CA ASN A 79 -9.32 4.14 1.78
C ASN A 79 -8.30 5.19 1.32
N VAL A 80 -7.12 4.74 0.91
CA VAL A 80 -6.18 5.60 0.20
C VAL A 80 -6.80 6.17 -1.09
N ASP A 81 -6.57 7.47 -1.34
CA ASP A 81 -7.04 8.15 -2.54
C ASP A 81 -6.14 7.89 -3.75
N ILE A 82 -6.67 7.16 -4.73
CA ILE A 82 -5.98 6.82 -5.98
C ILE A 82 -5.73 8.06 -6.84
N VAL A 83 -6.59 9.08 -6.79
CA VAL A 83 -6.38 10.33 -7.56
C VAL A 83 -5.17 11.06 -7.03
N THR A 84 -5.07 11.23 -5.71
CA THR A 84 -3.90 11.83 -5.07
C THR A 84 -2.62 11.06 -5.39
N LEU A 85 -2.60 9.72 -5.25
CA LEU A 85 -1.42 8.92 -5.57
C LEU A 85 -0.97 9.06 -7.02
N ALA A 86 -1.90 9.00 -7.97
CA ALA A 86 -1.60 9.14 -9.38
C ALA A 86 -1.04 10.54 -9.72
N LEU A 87 -1.63 11.59 -9.15
CA LEU A 87 -1.15 12.96 -9.35
C LEU A 87 0.18 13.23 -8.62
N ASN A 88 0.42 12.63 -7.46
CA ASN A 88 1.71 12.70 -6.78
C ASN A 88 2.82 12.11 -7.66
N MET A 89 2.58 10.95 -8.28
CA MET A 89 3.51 10.37 -9.24
C MET A 89 3.69 11.26 -10.48
N TYR A 90 2.59 11.66 -11.11
CA TYR A 90 2.61 12.51 -12.32
C TYR A 90 3.38 13.82 -12.13
N THR A 91 3.26 14.44 -10.95
CA THR A 91 3.96 15.70 -10.65
C THR A 91 5.45 15.53 -10.38
N GLN A 92 5.95 14.30 -10.30
CA GLN A 92 7.37 13.97 -10.13
C GLN A 92 8.04 13.41 -11.40
N GLY A 93 7.31 13.26 -12.52
CA GLY A 93 7.82 12.82 -13.83
C GLY A 93 7.30 11.45 -14.26
#